data_AF-A0A2D3VL28-F1
#
_entry.id   AF-A0A2D3VL28-F1
#
_cell.length_a   1.000
_cell.length_b   1.000
_cell.length_c   1.000
_cell.angle_alpha   90.00
_cell.angle_beta   90.00
_cell.angle_gamma   90.00
#
_symmetry.space_group_name_H-M   'P 1'
#
loop_
_entity.id
_entity.type
_entity.pdbx_description
1 polymer ?
#
loop_
_entity_poly.entity_id
_entity_poly.type
_entity_poly.pdbx_seq_one_letter_code
_entity_poly.pdbx_strand_id
1 'polypeptide(L)' 'MRQTIPPPFKYNSLTTSHIMAWMQLSEESKERIARVIDLSRVAIHYGYLPLIIYLGYTKSNPRPSLIRLFSPLAQ' A
#
# COMPACT_ATOMS: atom_id res chain seq x y z
N MET A 1 -37.62 -33.83 -20.51
CA MET A 1 -36.88 -32.57 -20.28
C MET A 1 -35.56 -32.66 -21.03
N ARG A 2 -35.40 -31.99 -22.18
CA ARG A 2 -34.11 -31.95 -22.92
C ARG A 2 -33.29 -30.77 -22.41
N GLN A 3 -32.15 -31.04 -21.77
CA GLN A 3 -31.13 -30.02 -21.52
C GLN A 3 -30.57 -29.58 -22.88
N THR A 4 -30.87 -28.35 -23.30
CA THR A 4 -30.16 -27.72 -24.41
C THR A 4 -28.77 -27.36 -23.91
N ILE A 5 -27.78 -28.19 -24.27
CA ILE A 5 -26.37 -27.91 -24.03
C ILE A 5 -26.04 -26.59 -24.74
N PRO A 6 -25.54 -25.55 -24.03
CA PRO A 6 -25.15 -24.31 -24.69
C PRO A 6 -24.00 -24.61 -25.66
N PRO A 7 -23.97 -23.96 -26.84
CA PRO A 7 -22.92 -24.21 -27.83
C PRO A 7 -21.52 -23.95 -27.22
N PRO A 8 -20.47 -24.66 -27.65
CA PRO A 8 -19.11 -24.40 -27.19
C PRO A 8 -18.76 -22.95 -27.55
N PHE A 9 -18.54 -22.11 -26.52
CA PHE A 9 -18.03 -20.76 -26.71
C PHE A 9 -16.70 -20.88 -27.46
N LYS A 10 -16.71 -20.55 -28.76
CA LYS A 10 -15.50 -20.38 -29.55
C LYS A 10 -14.78 -19.15 -29.00
N TYR A 11 -13.94 -19.36 -27.99
CA TYR A 11 -12.98 -18.37 -27.57
C TYR A 11 -11.98 -18.21 -28.73
N ASN A 12 -12.12 -17.13 -29.48
CA ASN A 12 -11.16 -16.81 -30.53
C ASN A 12 -9.77 -16.64 -29.87
N SER A 13 -8.72 -17.15 -30.50
CA SER A 13 -7.34 -17.07 -30.00
C SER A 13 -6.87 -15.64 -29.66
N LEU A 14 -7.46 -14.64 -30.32
CA LEU A 14 -7.29 -13.21 -30.02
C LEU A 14 -7.83 -12.82 -28.64
N THR A 15 -8.97 -13.35 -28.19
CA THR A 15 -9.49 -13.01 -26.86
C THR A 15 -8.68 -13.70 -25.75
N THR A 16 -8.26 -14.94 -25.96
CA THR A 16 -7.42 -15.67 -25.00
C THR A 16 -6.05 -15.01 -24.82
N SER A 17 -5.40 -14.57 -25.91
CA SER A 17 -4.10 -13.88 -25.83
C SER A 17 -4.17 -12.55 -25.08
N HIS A 18 -5.21 -11.74 -25.32
CA HIS A 18 -5.41 -10.53 -24.53
C HIS A 18 -5.69 -10.88 -23.06
N ILE A 19 -6.57 -11.83 -22.73
CA ILE A 19 -6.86 -12.23 -21.34
C ILE A 19 -5.60 -12.70 -20.60
N MET A 20 -4.75 -13.50 -21.27
CA MET A 20 -3.48 -13.93 -20.70
C MET A 20 -2.51 -12.76 -20.49
N ALA A 21 -2.44 -11.80 -21.42
CA ALA A 21 -1.65 -10.58 -21.26
C ALA A 21 -2.16 -9.70 -20.11
N TRP A 22 -3.48 -9.54 -19.98
CA TRP A 22 -4.12 -8.83 -18.87
C TRP A 22 -3.83 -9.52 -17.52
N MET A 23 -3.84 -10.86 -17.47
CA MET A 23 -3.44 -11.60 -16.27
C MET A 23 -1.95 -11.42 -15.94
N GLN A 24 -1.06 -11.49 -16.93
CA GLN A 24 0.38 -11.29 -16.69
C GLN A 24 0.69 -9.90 -16.15
N LEU A 25 0.12 -8.86 -16.74
CA LEU A 25 0.29 -7.48 -16.26
C LEU A 25 -0.32 -7.28 -14.88
N SER A 26 -1.44 -7.95 -14.58
CA SER A 26 -2.09 -7.92 -13.26
C SER A 26 -1.22 -8.56 -12.19
N GLU A 27 -0.63 -9.74 -12.46
CA GLU A 27 0.25 -10.42 -11.50
C GLU A 27 1.55 -9.63 -11.25
N GLU A 28 2.19 -9.10 -12.31
CA GLU A 28 3.38 -8.24 -12.13
C GLU A 28 3.06 -6.97 -11.34
N SER A 29 1.92 -6.32 -11.64
CA SER A 29 1.51 -5.10 -10.94
C SER A 29 1.14 -5.37 -9.48
N LYS A 30 0.45 -6.48 -9.19
CA LYS A 30 0.14 -6.89 -7.82
C LYS A 30 1.39 -7.15 -7.00
N GLU A 31 2.39 -7.84 -7.58
CA GLU A 31 3.63 -8.12 -6.87
C GLU A 31 4.38 -6.82 -6.51
N ARG A 32 4.49 -5.88 -7.46
CA ARG A 32 5.08 -4.55 -7.18
C ARG A 32 4.30 -3.79 -6.11
N ILE A 33 2.97 -3.76 -6.21
CA ILE A 33 2.12 -3.07 -5.23
C ILE A 33 2.29 -3.69 -3.84
N ALA A 34 2.32 -5.02 -3.72
CA ALA A 34 2.55 -5.70 -2.44
C ALA A 34 3.90 -5.31 -1.82
N ARG A 35 4.98 -5.28 -2.63
CA ARG A 35 6.31 -4.85 -2.18
C ARG A 35 6.31 -3.41 -1.67
N VAL A 36 5.64 -2.51 -2.38
CA VAL A 36 5.53 -1.09 -1.98
C VAL A 36 4.72 -0.98 -0.70
N ILE A 37 3.60 -1.70 -0.55
CA ILE A 37 2.76 -1.67 0.65
C ILE A 37 3.52 -2.18 1.87
N ASP A 38 4.28 -3.26 1.75
CA ASP A 38 5.07 -3.80 2.85
C ASP A 38 6.13 -2.79 3.32
N LEU A 39 6.83 -2.15 2.38
CA LEU A 39 7.80 -1.11 2.69
C LEU A 39 7.11 0.14 3.30
N SER A 40 5.95 0.52 2.76
CA SER A 40 5.15 1.64 3.23
C SER A 40 4.71 1.44 4.67
N ARG A 41 4.33 0.20 5.03
CA ARG A 41 3.91 -0.15 6.39
C ARG A 41 5.04 0.06 7.39
N VAL A 42 6.25 -0.38 7.05
CA VAL A 42 7.45 -0.19 7.87
C VAL A 42 7.83 1.30 7.93
N ALA A 43 7.83 1.99 6.79
CA ALA A 43 8.18 3.40 6.70
C ALA A 43 7.22 4.29 7.51
N ILE A 44 5.91 4.05 7.45
CA ILE A 44 4.93 4.77 8.25
C ILE A 44 5.09 4.38 9.72
N HIS A 45 5.23 3.09 10.04
CA HIS A 45 5.33 2.62 11.43
C HIS A 45 6.57 3.12 12.16
N TYR A 46 7.71 3.31 11.49
CA TYR A 46 8.88 3.91 12.13
C TYR A 46 8.99 5.41 11.89
N GLY A 47 8.39 5.93 10.82
CA GLY A 47 8.46 7.34 10.43
C GLY A 47 7.41 8.23 11.09
N TYR A 48 6.27 7.70 11.56
CA TYR A 48 5.20 8.52 12.14
C TYR A 48 5.68 9.28 13.38
N LEU A 49 6.47 8.63 14.23
CA LEU A 49 6.93 9.22 15.49
C LEU A 49 7.95 10.36 15.25
N PRO A 50 9.03 10.17 14.44
CA PRO A 50 9.90 11.27 14.04
C PRO A 50 9.18 12.42 13.35
N LEU A 51 8.21 12.11 12.48
CA LEU A 51 7.48 13.12 11.70
C LEU A 51 6.62 14.02 12.61
N ILE A 52 5.90 13.43 13.57
CA ILE A 52 5.10 14.19 14.53
C ILE A 52 6.00 15.05 15.43
N ILE A 53 7.13 14.51 15.91
CA ILE A 53 8.10 15.25 16.72
C ILE A 53 8.67 16.45 15.95
N TYR A 54 9.03 16.26 14.68
CA TYR A 54 9.57 17.32 13.83
C TYR A 54 8.57 18.45 13.60
N LEU A 55 7.30 18.11 13.32
CA LEU A 55 6.22 19.09 13.17
C LEU A 55 5.94 19.83 14.48
N GLY A 56 5.94 19.13 15.62
CA GLY A 56 5.79 19.73 16.94
C GLY A 56 6.92 20.70 17.28
N TYR A 57 8.16 20.35 16.95
CA TYR A 57 9.35 21.17 17.18
C TYR A 57 9.39 22.44 16.33
N THR A 58 8.93 22.39 15.08
CA THR A 58 8.96 23.54 14.15
C THR A 58 7.86 24.58 14.43
N LYS A 59 6.81 24.23 15.18
CA LYS A 59 5.67 25.12 15.47
C LYS A 59 5.64 25.72 16.87
N SER A 60 6.51 25.28 17.79
CA SER A 60 6.49 25.73 19.18
C SER A 60 7.56 26.79 19.48
N ASN A 61 7.10 27.93 20.03
CA ASN A 61 7.93 29.06 20.45
C ASN A 61 7.57 29.36 21.92
N PRO A 62 8.46 29.15 22.91
CA PRO A 62 9.85 28.67 22.83
C PRO A 62 9.95 27.16 22.58
N ARG A 63 11.00 26.73 21.86
CA ARG A 63 11.19 25.31 21.44
C ARG A 63 11.36 24.38 22.64
N PRO A 64 10.40 23.50 22.96
CA PRO A 64 10.56 22.56 24.06
C PRO A 64 11.64 21.54 23.70
N SER A 65 12.60 21.35 24.61
CA SER A 65 13.60 20.29 24.49
C SER A 65 12.91 18.92 24.49
N LEU A 66 13.36 17.99 23.65
CA LEU A 66 12.81 16.62 23.54
C LEU A 66 12.69 15.93 24.91
N ILE A 67 13.59 16.28 25.83
CA ILE A 67 13.64 15.82 27.22
C ILE A 67 12.37 16.21 28.02
N ARG A 68 11.73 17.36 27.73
CA ARG A 68 10.47 17.79 28.37
C ARG A 68 9.22 17.08 27.81
N LEU A 69 9.31 16.50 26.62
CA LEU A 69 8.22 15.74 25.98
C LEU A 69 8.15 14.29 26.50
N PHE A 70 9.30 13.70 26.83
CA PHE A 70 9.38 12.31 27.31
C PHE A 70 9.56 12.17 28.83
N SER A 71 9.94 13.25 29.54
CA SER A 71 10.07 13.22 30.99
C SER A 71 8.86 13.85 31.67
N PRO A 72 8.02 13.07 32.38
CA PRO A 72 6.99 13.61 33.25
C PRO A 72 7.55 14.36 34.47
N LEU A 73 8.87 14.37 34.69
CA LEU A 73 9.56 15.05 35.80
C LEU A 73 10.12 16.44 35.47
N ALA A 74 9.91 16.96 34.24
CA ALA A 74 10.40 18.29 33.86
C ALA A 74 9.38 19.43 34.10
N GLN A 75 8.50 19.25 35.09
CA GLN A 75 7.64 20.30 35.64
C GLN A 75 8.35 21.04 36.77
#